data_AF-A0A7J5Z7H3-F1
#
_entry.id   AF-A0A7J5Z7H3-F1
#
_cell.length_a   1.000
_cell.length_b   1.000
_cell.length_c   1.000
_cell.angle_alpha   90.00
_cell.angle_beta   90.00
_cell.angle_gamma   90.00
#
_symmetry.space_group_name_H-M   'P 1'
#
loop_
_entity.id
_entity.type
_entity.pdbx_description
1 polymer ?
#
loop_
_entity_poly.entity_id
_entity_poly.type
_entity_poly.pdbx_seq_one_letter_code
_entity_poly.pdbx_strand_id
1 'polypeptide(L)'
;MEAWPTVAWVLLMTNIADWLKTVQCRDFTMTDIIQLHPSTTPHPGSFKCFTCEDAPDNYECNRWAPDVYCPKDARYCHTLHMMDNHGDSVSVTKRCGNICNVFVPRNASSAIFSSSSPLISSSTKHLPTALSYFLISICTAAHL
;
A
#
# COMPACT_ATOMS: atom_id res chain seq x y z
N MET A 1 54.16 -13.54 21.53
CA MET A 1 52.85 -13.55 22.20
C MET A 1 51.80 -13.20 21.16
N GLU A 2 51.48 -14.25 20.39
CA GLU A 2 50.33 -14.56 19.56
C GLU A 2 49.57 -13.39 18.90
N ALA A 3 49.93 -13.06 17.65
CA ALA A 3 49.08 -12.28 16.72
C ALA A 3 47.85 -13.08 16.22
N TRP A 4 47.75 -14.34 16.64
CA TRP A 4 46.72 -15.29 16.25
C TRP A 4 45.27 -14.91 16.67
N PRO A 5 45.03 -14.32 17.86
CA PRO A 5 43.69 -13.88 18.26
C PRO A 5 43.16 -12.78 17.34
N THR A 6 44.02 -11.86 16.91
CA THR A 6 43.63 -10.74 16.04
C THR A 6 43.23 -11.24 14.66
N VAL A 7 44.01 -12.16 14.09
CA VAL A 7 43.70 -12.75 12.77
C VAL A 7 42.41 -13.57 12.85
N ALA A 8 42.20 -14.35 13.91
CA ALA A 8 40.97 -15.11 14.11
C ALA A 8 39.73 -14.20 14.24
N TRP A 9 39.85 -13.09 14.96
CA TRP A 9 38.78 -12.08 15.07
C TRP A 9 38.44 -11.43 13.73
N VAL A 10 39.45 -11.10 12.92
CA VAL A 10 39.22 -10.54 11.57
C VAL A 10 38.54 -11.55 10.65
N LEU A 11 38.95 -12.82 10.70
CA LEU A 11 38.33 -13.89 9.91
C LEU A 11 36.89 -14.19 10.35
N LEU A 12 36.61 -14.07 11.65
CA LEU A 12 35.27 -14.23 12.21
C LEU A 12 34.36 -13.07 11.78
N MET A 13 34.83 -11.83 11.89
CA MET A 13 34.05 -10.65 11.50
C MET A 13 33.77 -10.60 9.99
N THR A 14 34.72 -11.03 9.17
CA THR A 14 34.53 -11.11 7.71
C THR A 14 33.52 -12.20 7.31
N ASN A 15 33.53 -13.36 7.98
CA ASN A 15 32.52 -14.40 7.77
C ASN A 15 31.11 -13.96 8.19
N ILE A 16 30.99 -13.29 9.35
CA ILE A 16 29.70 -12.79 9.85
C ILE A 16 29.17 -11.68 8.91
N ALA A 17 30.03 -10.82 8.37
CA ALA A 17 29.64 -9.79 7.42
C ALA A 17 29.12 -10.38 6.09
N ASP A 18 29.70 -11.48 5.61
CA ASP A 18 29.26 -12.15 4.38
C ASP A 18 27.91 -12.87 4.56
N TRP A 19 27.64 -13.37 5.77
CA TRP A 19 26.33 -13.91 6.16
C TRP A 19 25.25 -12.84 6.35
N LEU A 20 25.66 -11.61 6.69
CA LEU A 20 24.79 -10.43 6.78
C LEU A 20 24.57 -9.74 5.43
N LYS A 21 24.91 -10.38 4.29
CA LYS A 21 24.41 -9.96 2.97
C LYS A 21 22.90 -10.09 2.94
N THR A 22 22.26 -9.09 3.50
CA THR A 22 20.85 -8.81 3.38
C THR A 22 20.52 -8.83 1.89
N VAL A 23 19.59 -9.69 1.50
CA VAL A 23 18.97 -9.61 0.18
C VAL A 23 18.19 -8.30 0.19
N GLN A 24 18.82 -7.24 -0.30
CA GLN A 24 18.20 -5.93 -0.37
C GLN A 24 17.23 -5.96 -1.56
N CYS A 25 15.93 -6.05 -1.26
CA CYS A 25 14.93 -5.76 -2.28
C CYS A 25 15.14 -4.31 -2.72
N ARG A 26 15.47 -4.10 -3.99
CA ARG A 26 15.53 -2.75 -4.56
C ARG A 26 14.12 -2.17 -4.60
N ASP A 27 13.99 -0.88 -4.29
CA ASP A 27 12.73 -0.17 -4.47
C ASP A 27 12.29 -0.19 -5.94
N PHE A 28 10.99 -0.37 -6.14
CA PHE A 28 10.36 -0.30 -7.46
C PHE A 28 10.37 1.14 -7.96
N THR A 29 10.92 1.38 -9.15
CA THR A 29 11.03 2.71 -9.76
C THR A 29 10.12 2.85 -10.97
N MET A 30 9.86 4.07 -11.44
CA MET A 30 9.06 4.28 -12.65
C MET A 30 9.64 3.61 -13.91
N THR A 31 10.95 3.35 -13.95
CA THR A 31 11.59 2.63 -15.05
C THR A 31 11.21 1.15 -15.10
N ASP A 32 10.70 0.59 -14.00
CA ASP A 32 10.28 -0.80 -13.90
C ASP A 32 8.83 -1.00 -14.39
N ILE A 33 8.13 0.10 -14.68
CA ILE A 33 6.77 0.09 -15.20
C ILE A 33 6.82 -0.15 -16.72
N ILE A 34 6.54 -1.37 -17.15
CA ILE A 34 6.36 -1.70 -18.57
C ILE A 34 5.00 -1.13 -19.03
N GLN A 35 5.01 -0.08 -19.86
CA GLN A 35 3.81 0.47 -20.46
C GLN A 35 3.35 -0.39 -21.65
N LEU A 36 2.46 -1.34 -21.38
CA LEU A 36 1.85 -2.17 -22.42
C LEU A 36 0.87 -1.40 -23.31
N HIS A 37 0.31 -0.30 -22.80
CA HIS A 37 -0.64 0.55 -23.52
C HIS A 37 -0.35 2.03 -23.24
N PRO A 38 -0.65 2.95 -24.19
CA PRO A 38 -0.57 4.38 -23.95
C PRO A 38 -1.47 4.74 -22.78
N SER A 39 -0.89 5.33 -21.72
CA SER A 39 -1.66 5.81 -20.57
C SER A 39 -2.39 7.10 -20.92
N THR A 40 -3.40 6.99 -21.80
CA THR A 40 -4.28 8.11 -22.14
C THR A 40 -5.48 8.07 -21.23
N THR A 41 -5.32 8.67 -20.04
CA THR A 41 -6.46 8.95 -19.17
C THR A 41 -7.40 9.93 -19.86
N PRO A 42 -8.74 9.74 -19.77
CA PRO A 42 -9.70 10.65 -20.41
C PRO A 42 -9.68 12.05 -19.78
N HIS A 43 -9.21 12.20 -18.55
CA HIS A 43 -9.01 13.47 -17.87
C HIS A 43 -7.96 13.35 -16.74
N PRO A 44 -7.35 14.47 -16.30
CA PRO A 44 -6.49 14.48 -15.12
C PRO A 44 -7.21 13.90 -13.90
N GLY A 45 -6.50 13.07 -13.13
CA GLY A 45 -7.05 12.44 -11.92
C GLY A 45 -8.09 11.35 -12.18
N SER A 46 -8.30 10.90 -13.42
CA SER A 46 -9.18 9.76 -13.70
C SER A 46 -8.65 8.49 -13.05
N PHE A 47 -9.55 7.69 -12.51
CA PHE A 47 -9.26 6.38 -11.93
C PHE A 47 -10.32 5.39 -12.40
N LYS A 48 -10.04 4.09 -12.21
CA LYS A 48 -10.98 3.00 -12.49
C LYS A 48 -11.42 2.36 -11.19
N CYS A 49 -12.65 1.83 -11.20
CA CYS A 49 -13.20 1.00 -10.13
C CYS A 49 -13.74 -0.29 -10.74
N PHE A 50 -13.76 -1.35 -9.94
CA PHE A 50 -14.66 -2.47 -10.23
C PHE A 50 -16.10 -1.95 -10.22
N THR A 51 -16.88 -2.30 -11.25
CA THR A 51 -18.28 -1.90 -11.37
C THR A 51 -19.15 -3.12 -11.63
N CYS A 52 -20.14 -3.33 -10.76
CA CYS A 52 -21.06 -4.46 -10.81
C CYS A 52 -22.30 -4.13 -9.96
N GLU A 53 -23.43 -4.74 -10.30
CA GLU A 53 -24.70 -4.60 -9.60
C GLU A 53 -25.15 -5.99 -9.13
N ASP A 54 -25.40 -6.11 -7.83
CA ASP A 54 -25.87 -7.33 -7.14
C ASP A 54 -25.16 -8.62 -7.55
N ALA A 55 -23.83 -8.56 -7.67
CA ALA A 55 -23.00 -9.75 -7.87
C ALA A 55 -23.10 -10.68 -6.65
N PRO A 56 -23.01 -12.01 -6.82
CA PRO A 56 -23.16 -12.96 -5.70
C PRO A 56 -22.05 -12.79 -4.66
N ASP A 57 -20.86 -12.41 -5.11
CA ASP A 57 -19.71 -12.18 -4.23
C ASP A 57 -18.68 -11.22 -4.85
N ASN A 58 -17.63 -10.95 -4.08
CA ASN A 58 -16.52 -10.09 -4.51
C ASN A 58 -15.70 -10.71 -5.66
N TYR A 59 -15.63 -12.04 -5.75
CA TYR A 59 -14.85 -12.73 -6.76
C TYR A 59 -15.51 -12.61 -8.14
N GLU A 60 -16.79 -12.95 -8.25
CA GLU A 60 -17.57 -12.81 -9.48
C GLU A 60 -17.60 -11.36 -9.96
N CYS A 61 -17.81 -10.40 -9.05
CA CYS A 61 -17.74 -8.98 -9.40
C CYS A 61 -16.38 -8.57 -9.98
N ASN A 62 -15.27 -8.94 -9.32
CA ASN A 62 -13.93 -8.56 -9.78
C ASN A 62 -13.53 -9.27 -11.09
N ARG A 63 -14.04 -10.47 -11.33
CA ARG A 63 -13.75 -11.29 -12.51
C ARG A 63 -14.36 -10.71 -13.79
N TRP A 64 -15.54 -10.11 -13.70
CA TRP A 64 -16.32 -9.66 -14.86
C TRP A 64 -16.51 -8.15 -14.96
N ALA A 65 -15.94 -7.39 -14.03
CA ALA A 65 -16.05 -5.93 -14.07
C ALA A 65 -15.44 -5.36 -15.36
N PRO A 66 -16.09 -4.37 -15.99
CA PRO A 66 -15.57 -3.71 -17.16
C PRO A 66 -14.37 -2.81 -16.80
N ASP A 67 -13.38 -2.77 -17.70
CA ASP A 67 -12.17 -1.96 -17.52
C ASP A 67 -12.36 -0.50 -17.99
N VAL A 68 -13.34 0.19 -17.41
CA VAL A 68 -13.74 1.56 -17.79
C VAL A 68 -13.34 2.59 -16.74
N TYR A 69 -13.08 3.82 -17.19
CA TYR A 69 -12.81 4.96 -16.30
C TYR A 69 -14.09 5.47 -15.65
N CYS A 70 -13.97 5.92 -14.39
CA CYS A 70 -15.06 6.60 -13.69
C CYS A 70 -15.37 7.98 -14.32
N PRO A 71 -16.61 8.49 -14.15
CA PRO A 71 -16.96 9.83 -14.59
C PRO A 71 -16.22 10.91 -13.79
N LYS A 72 -16.12 12.13 -14.34
CA LYS A 72 -15.29 13.24 -13.81
C LYS A 72 -15.65 13.66 -12.38
N ASP A 73 -16.89 13.49 -11.99
CA ASP A 73 -17.43 13.86 -10.68
C ASP A 73 -17.24 12.74 -9.63
N ALA A 74 -16.84 11.54 -10.06
CA ALA A 74 -16.50 10.47 -9.13
C ALA A 74 -15.27 10.84 -8.32
N ARG A 75 -15.35 10.57 -7.01
CA ARG A 75 -14.26 10.86 -6.07
C ARG A 75 -13.68 9.60 -5.46
N TYR A 76 -14.44 8.51 -5.42
CA TYR A 76 -14.00 7.26 -4.82
C TYR A 76 -14.63 6.00 -5.41
N CYS A 77 -14.05 4.83 -5.13
CA CYS A 77 -14.69 3.54 -5.37
C CYS A 77 -15.48 3.09 -4.15
N HIS A 78 -16.76 2.79 -4.32
CA HIS A 78 -17.68 2.33 -3.28
C HIS A 78 -17.99 0.85 -3.48
N THR A 79 -17.95 0.08 -2.40
CA THR A 79 -18.52 -1.28 -2.34
C THR A 79 -19.64 -1.31 -1.32
N LEU A 80 -20.77 -1.93 -1.68
CA LEU A 80 -21.88 -2.25 -0.78
C LEU A 80 -22.04 -3.78 -0.74
N HIS A 81 -21.99 -4.35 0.45
CA HIS A 81 -22.32 -5.74 0.71
C HIS A 81 -23.65 -5.81 1.42
N MET A 82 -24.68 -6.35 0.79
CA MET A 82 -25.93 -6.65 1.47
C MET A 82 -25.74 -7.89 2.34
N MET A 83 -26.13 -7.81 3.61
CA MET A 83 -26.02 -8.92 4.55
C MET A 83 -27.39 -9.56 4.76
N ASP A 84 -27.41 -10.88 4.97
CA ASP A 84 -28.59 -11.55 5.49
C ASP A 84 -28.70 -11.41 7.02
N ASN A 85 -29.69 -12.08 7.61
CA ASN A 85 -29.92 -12.06 9.05
C ASN A 85 -28.86 -12.82 9.87
N HIS A 86 -28.02 -13.64 9.23
CA HIS A 86 -26.91 -14.36 9.85
C HIS A 86 -25.60 -13.58 9.75
N GLY A 87 -25.56 -12.51 8.95
CA GLY A 87 -24.38 -11.69 8.69
C GLY A 87 -23.59 -12.13 7.47
N ASP A 88 -24.11 -13.06 6.66
CA ASP A 88 -23.49 -13.51 5.42
C ASP A 88 -23.79 -12.50 4.30
N SER A 89 -22.76 -12.19 3.50
CA SER A 89 -22.91 -11.32 2.32
C SER A 89 -23.71 -12.06 1.25
N VAL A 90 -24.87 -11.53 0.89
CA VAL A 90 -25.76 -12.10 -0.13
C VAL A 90 -25.67 -11.41 -1.48
N SER A 91 -25.21 -10.16 -1.52
CA SER A 91 -24.91 -9.47 -2.76
C SER A 91 -23.84 -8.41 -2.59
N VAL A 92 -23.13 -8.11 -3.68
CA VAL A 92 -22.08 -7.13 -3.76
C VAL A 92 -22.33 -6.19 -4.93
N THR A 93 -22.44 -4.90 -4.62
CA THR A 93 -22.53 -3.84 -5.62
C THR A 93 -21.30 -2.95 -5.51
N LYS A 94 -20.58 -2.77 -6.62
CA LYS A 94 -19.42 -1.87 -6.70
C LYS A 94 -19.67 -0.78 -7.72
N ARG A 95 -19.32 0.45 -7.37
CA ARG A 95 -19.53 1.61 -8.25
C ARG A 95 -18.56 2.75 -7.98
N CYS A 96 -18.39 3.60 -8.98
CA CYS A 96 -17.83 4.93 -8.78
C CYS A 96 -18.81 5.76 -7.94
N GLY A 97 -18.33 6.40 -6.89
CA GLY A 97 -19.11 7.20 -5.95
C GLY A 97 -18.61 8.64 -5.85
N ASN A 98 -19.52 9.52 -5.46
CA ASN A 98 -19.23 10.89 -5.05
C ASN A 98 -19.70 11.07 -3.59
N ILE A 99 -19.10 12.02 -2.87
CA ILE A 99 -19.26 12.21 -1.41
C ILE A 99 -20.69 12.64 -1.05
N CYS A 100 -21.48 13.08 -2.03
CA CYS A 100 -22.86 13.51 -1.83
C CYS A 100 -23.83 12.32 -1.74
N ASN A 101 -24.86 12.44 -0.89
CA ASN A 101 -25.98 11.50 -0.79
C ASN A 101 -25.57 10.05 -0.44
N VAL A 102 -24.58 9.89 0.44
CA VAL A 102 -24.20 8.57 0.94
C VAL A 102 -25.37 7.99 1.73
N PHE A 103 -25.99 6.93 1.19
CA PHE A 103 -27.02 6.17 1.90
C PHE A 103 -26.41 5.55 3.16
N VAL A 104 -27.18 5.55 4.26
CA VAL A 104 -26.84 4.82 5.48
C VAL A 104 -27.61 3.50 5.45
N PRO A 105 -26.99 2.38 5.04
CA PRO A 105 -27.68 1.11 4.95
C PRO A 105 -27.94 0.56 6.36
N ARG A 106 -29.14 0.00 6.61
CA ARG A 106 -29.45 -0.62 7.92
C ARG A 106 -29.06 -2.10 8.03
N ASN A 107 -28.77 -2.79 6.91
CA ASN A 107 -28.38 -4.21 6.85
C ASN A 107 -27.25 -4.46 5.81
N ALA A 108 -26.33 -3.51 5.63
CA ALA A 108 -25.26 -3.67 4.65
C ALA A 108 -23.94 -3.07 5.17
N SER A 109 -22.83 -3.65 4.73
CA SER A 109 -21.48 -3.13 4.99
C SER A 109 -20.97 -2.35 3.79
N SER A 110 -20.43 -1.16 4.03
CA SER A 110 -19.86 -0.29 3.00
C SER A 110 -18.34 -0.11 3.18
N ALA A 111 -17.59 -0.08 2.08
CA ALA A 111 -16.16 0.21 2.07
C ALA A 111 -15.75 1.16 0.95
N ILE A 112 -14.68 1.93 1.18
CA ILE A 112 -14.08 2.87 0.23
C ILE A 112 -12.58 2.54 0.06
N PHE A 113 -12.12 2.29 -1.17
CA PHE A 113 -10.77 1.70 -1.41
C PHE A 113 -9.94 2.42 -2.50
N SER A 114 -10.44 3.50 -3.06
CA SER A 114 -9.66 4.44 -3.89
C SER A 114 -10.31 5.80 -3.73
N SER A 115 -9.54 6.82 -3.34
CA SER A 115 -10.02 8.19 -3.20
C SER A 115 -9.08 9.12 -3.96
N SER A 116 -9.64 9.90 -4.88
CA SER A 116 -8.94 10.98 -5.59
C SER A 116 -8.48 12.12 -4.67
N SER A 117 -8.94 12.14 -3.41
CA SER A 117 -8.51 13.10 -2.39
C SER A 117 -7.62 12.37 -1.38
N PRO A 118 -6.40 12.88 -1.06
CA PRO A 118 -5.62 12.32 0.02
C PRO A 118 -6.37 12.53 1.33
N LEU A 119 -6.85 11.45 1.94
CA LEU A 119 -7.22 11.44 3.35
C LEU A 119 -5.91 11.68 4.11
N ILE A 120 -5.63 12.94 4.45
CA ILE A 120 -4.57 13.43 5.35
C ILE A 120 -3.31 12.53 5.32
N SER A 121 -2.36 12.86 4.44
CA SER A 121 -1.03 12.28 4.49
C SER A 121 -0.34 12.75 5.78
N SER A 122 -0.41 11.94 6.83
CA SER A 122 0.59 11.99 7.88
C SER A 122 1.84 11.32 7.33
N SER A 123 2.58 12.01 6.47
CA SER A 123 3.98 11.68 6.24
C SER A 123 4.71 11.98 7.54
N THR A 124 4.66 11.03 8.48
CA THR A 124 5.68 10.91 9.50
C THR A 124 6.96 10.60 8.73
N LYS A 125 7.77 11.63 8.45
CA LYS A 125 9.10 11.46 7.93
C LYS A 125 9.86 10.66 8.99
N HIS A 126 9.95 9.34 8.81
CA HIS A 126 10.85 8.53 9.62
C HIS A 126 12.27 8.97 9.27
N LEU A 127 12.85 9.73 10.20
CA LEU A 127 14.29 9.97 10.20
C LEU A 127 14.98 8.60 10.25
N PRO A 128 15.97 8.31 9.38
CA PRO A 128 16.63 7.02 9.39
C PRO A 128 17.25 6.79 10.76
N THR A 129 16.93 5.65 11.37
CA THR A 129 17.41 5.18 12.68
C THR A 129 18.94 5.31 12.82
N ALA A 130 19.69 5.25 11.71
CA ALA A 130 21.14 5.47 11.67
C ALA A 130 21.58 6.83 12.28
N LEU A 131 20.86 7.93 12.04
CA LEU A 131 21.21 9.25 12.61
C LEU A 131 21.04 9.28 14.14
N SER A 132 20.10 8.51 14.68
CA SER A 132 19.89 8.40 16.13
C SER A 132 21.05 7.71 16.82
N TYR A 133 21.61 6.64 16.22
CA TYR A 133 22.75 5.93 16.80
C TYR A 133 24.03 6.78 16.80
N PHE A 134 24.28 7.57 15.75
CA PHE A 134 25.42 8.49 15.70
C PHE A 134 25.37 9.57 16.79
N LEU A 135 24.20 10.18 17.02
CA LEU A 135 24.06 11.22 18.05
C LEU A 135 24.24 10.66 19.48
N ILE A 136 23.71 9.46 19.76
CA ILE A 136 23.89 8.81 21.06
C ILE A 136 25.37 8.51 21.30
N SER A 137 26.11 8.03 20.29
CA SER A 137 27.54 7.71 20.41
C SER A 137 28.40 8.95 20.66
N ILE A 138 28.06 10.11 20.06
CA ILE A 138 28.76 11.38 20.28
C ILE A 138 28.50 11.90 21.70
N CYS A 139 27.26 11.81 22.20
CA CYS A 139 26.93 12.23 23.56
C CYS A 139 27.61 11.38 24.65
N THR A 140 27.77 10.08 24.44
CA THR A 140 28.52 9.22 25.37
C THR A 140 30.03 9.44 25.33
N ALA A 141 30.57 9.87 24.19
CA ALA A 141 32.00 10.18 24.05
C ALA A 141 32.39 11.56 24.62
N ALA A 142 31.44 12.49 24.76
CA ALA A 142 31.67 13.82 25.34
C ALA A 142 31.58 13.84 26.88
N HIS A 143 31.24 12.72 27.51
CA HIS A 143 31.11 12.57 28.96
C HIS A 143 32.17 11.65 29.60
N LEU A 144 33.25 11.33 28.87
CA LEU A 144 34.43 10.60 29.32
C LEU A 144 35.69 11.47 29.19
#